data_AF-A0A6B2YYH8-F1
#
_entry.id   AF-A0A6B2YYH8-F1
#
_cell.length_a   1.000
_cell.length_b   1.000
_cell.length_c   1.000
_cell.angle_alpha   90.00
_cell.angle_beta   90.00
_cell.angle_gamma   90.00
#
_symmetry.space_group_name_H-M   'P 1'
#
loop_
_entity.id
_entity.type
_entity.pdbx_description
1 polymer ?
#
loop_
_entity_poly.entity_id
_entity_poly.type
_entity_poly.pdbx_seq_one_letter_code
_entity_poly.pdbx_strand_id
1 'polypeptide(L)'
;MDYGKHQAPRGYEPGEGVLTTLIRIPVRIVVLVVVLPVRMVWDALTAGWHAADRILLRPLGRALLWLLDTLVLTPLTWLFTWVLAPLGKAASWLAVALLVWPWIGLWRYVVVPVARYGVAAPAVWLYGSVLTPLGHGLRWIGTALLAPAARGLGAGLTWLFTVLVIVPLETLWRYVIVPVARYGLVVPVVWLYEAVLTPIGHGTAWVLGKLWQGTAWVLGRIWRGIAATARGLGGALAWLVMTLLVAPAVWTYRRILTPVGREIAAAFEVAWRIAGYVSRAVGRALAWFAWQLIGAPASWAYRTVCTPVGHFLRDSVWAPARRAAAEAGRAARTALATARETVRQARRDAWRALVGSTDGARSREPRGIPARTLGSTTTVPSAAQATESAPLGEKFVERV
;
A
#
# COMPACT_ATOMS: atom_id res chain seq x y z
N MET A 1 70.01 -24.52 -12.58
CA MET A 1 69.34 -23.56 -13.49
C MET A 1 69.49 -22.19 -12.86
N ASP A 2 70.11 -21.30 -13.62
CA ASP A 2 70.75 -20.02 -13.25
C ASP A 2 70.04 -19.14 -12.21
N TYR A 3 70.79 -18.76 -11.18
CA TYR A 3 70.59 -17.50 -10.45
C TYR A 3 71.69 -16.53 -10.85
N GLY A 4 71.44 -15.79 -11.93
CA GLY A 4 72.29 -14.71 -12.39
C GLY A 4 71.44 -13.53 -12.82
N LYS A 5 71.33 -12.50 -11.98
CA LYS A 5 71.22 -11.10 -12.41
C LYS A 5 71.98 -10.22 -11.43
N HIS A 6 73.20 -9.91 -11.83
CA HIS A 6 74.02 -8.83 -11.30
C HIS A 6 73.30 -7.48 -11.47
N GLN A 7 73.28 -6.68 -10.42
CA GLN A 7 73.08 -5.25 -10.53
C GLN A 7 74.31 -4.59 -9.92
N ALA A 8 75.14 -4.03 -10.80
CA ALA A 8 76.36 -3.32 -10.48
C ALA A 8 76.08 -2.13 -9.54
N PRO A 9 76.94 -1.85 -8.55
CA PRO A 9 76.86 -0.61 -7.79
C PRO A 9 77.18 0.57 -8.73
N ARG A 10 76.23 1.51 -8.81
CA ARG A 10 76.37 2.79 -9.50
C ARG A 10 77.53 3.58 -8.88
N GLY A 11 78.33 4.19 -9.75
CA GLY A 11 79.48 5.01 -9.39
C GLY A 11 79.13 6.13 -8.41
N TYR A 12 80.02 6.32 -7.45
CA TYR A 12 79.99 7.42 -6.48
C TYR A 12 80.67 8.62 -7.14
N GLU A 13 79.92 9.66 -7.49
CA GLU A 13 80.51 10.95 -7.88
C GLU A 13 81.12 11.63 -6.64
N PRO A 14 82.45 11.84 -6.60
CA PRO A 14 83.12 12.41 -5.45
C PRO A 14 83.06 13.95 -5.55
N GLY A 15 81.93 14.53 -5.16
CA GLY A 15 81.77 15.99 -5.17
C GLY A 15 80.70 16.56 -4.24
N GLU A 16 79.59 15.86 -4.03
CA GLU A 16 78.44 16.40 -3.26
C GLU A 16 78.33 15.85 -1.82
N GLY A 17 79.26 14.99 -1.42
CA GLY A 17 79.11 14.08 -0.28
C GLY A 17 79.23 14.70 1.10
N VAL A 18 79.92 15.84 1.31
CA VAL A 18 80.17 16.31 2.68
C VAL A 18 79.01 17.15 3.21
N LEU A 19 78.49 18.11 2.43
CA LEU A 19 77.45 19.02 2.91
C LEU A 19 76.06 18.35 2.98
N THR A 20 75.70 17.51 2.00
CA THR A 20 74.43 16.77 2.01
C THR A 20 74.42 15.66 3.06
N THR A 21 75.57 15.01 3.32
CA THR A 21 75.70 14.02 4.39
C THR A 21 75.70 14.68 5.77
N LEU A 22 76.38 15.81 5.97
CA LEU A 22 76.35 16.56 7.23
C LEU A 22 74.95 17.11 7.57
N ILE A 23 74.15 17.49 6.58
CA ILE A 23 72.76 17.90 6.80
C ILE A 23 71.84 16.68 7.00
N ARG A 24 72.08 15.57 6.30
CA ARG A 24 71.26 14.34 6.45
C ARG A 24 71.52 13.60 7.74
N ILE A 25 72.73 13.56 8.27
CA ILE A 25 73.02 12.82 9.51
C ILE A 25 72.13 13.29 10.68
N PRO A 26 72.04 14.59 11.05
CA PRO A 26 71.20 15.04 12.15
C PRO A 26 69.71 14.87 11.83
N VAL A 27 69.29 15.14 10.59
CA VAL A 27 67.88 14.93 10.18
C VAL A 27 67.50 13.45 10.28
N ARG A 28 68.37 12.54 9.86
CA ARG A 28 68.12 11.09 9.91
C ARG A 28 68.13 10.59 11.35
N ILE A 29 68.99 11.14 12.22
CA ILE A 29 68.96 10.84 13.66
C ILE A 29 67.66 11.32 14.29
N VAL A 30 67.22 12.56 14.03
CA VAL A 30 65.95 13.09 14.56
C VAL A 30 64.75 12.28 14.04
N VAL A 31 64.72 11.96 12.75
CA VAL A 31 63.67 11.12 12.17
C VAL A 31 63.67 9.74 12.80
N LEU A 32 64.83 9.11 13.02
CA LEU A 32 64.89 7.76 13.59
C LEU A 32 64.57 7.76 15.09
N VAL A 33 64.96 8.80 15.82
CA VAL A 33 64.66 8.95 17.26
C VAL A 33 63.20 9.34 17.51
N VAL A 34 62.56 10.07 16.61
CA VAL A 34 61.17 10.54 16.81
C VAL A 34 60.16 9.71 16.02
N VAL A 35 60.40 9.48 14.74
CA VAL A 35 59.45 8.78 13.86
C VAL A 35 59.43 7.29 14.14
N LEU A 36 60.57 6.66 14.42
CA LEU A 36 60.60 5.22 14.68
C LEU A 36 59.79 4.80 15.93
N PRO A 37 59.92 5.47 17.10
CA PRO A 37 59.10 5.12 18.26
C PRO A 37 57.63 5.49 18.06
N VAL A 38 57.31 6.62 17.42
CA VAL A 38 55.92 6.95 17.07
C VAL A 38 55.31 5.88 16.16
N ARG A 39 56.10 5.37 15.21
CA ARG A 39 55.68 4.31 14.29
C ARG A 39 55.54 2.96 14.99
N MET A 40 56.41 2.63 15.94
CA MET A 40 56.25 1.43 16.77
C MET A 40 55.04 1.52 17.69
N VAL A 41 54.76 2.68 18.28
CA VAL A 41 53.54 2.91 19.07
C VAL A 41 52.29 2.77 18.20
N TRP A 42 52.35 3.28 16.96
CA TRP A 42 51.26 3.14 15.99
C TRP A 42 51.06 1.68 15.52
N ASP A 43 52.15 0.96 15.25
CA ASP A 43 52.11 -0.45 14.87
C ASP A 43 51.63 -1.34 16.04
N ALA A 44 52.00 -1.00 17.28
CA ALA A 44 51.50 -1.67 18.48
C ALA A 44 50.00 -1.39 18.73
N LEU A 45 49.55 -0.15 18.54
CA LEU A 45 48.13 0.22 18.65
C LEU A 45 47.27 -0.42 17.58
N THR A 46 47.74 -0.45 16.33
CA THR A 46 47.03 -1.11 15.24
C THR A 46 47.03 -2.61 15.41
N ALA A 47 48.12 -3.22 15.86
CA ALA A 47 48.15 -4.64 16.21
C ALA A 47 47.18 -4.96 17.37
N GLY A 48 47.16 -4.12 18.41
CA GLY A 48 46.22 -4.22 19.52
C GLY A 48 44.77 -4.09 19.09
N TRP A 49 44.46 -3.13 18.20
CA TRP A 49 43.14 -2.95 17.62
C TRP A 49 42.71 -4.15 16.77
N HIS A 50 43.59 -4.71 15.94
CA HIS A 50 43.27 -5.88 15.11
C HIS A 50 43.14 -7.17 15.93
N ALA A 51 43.84 -7.27 17.06
CA ALA A 51 43.67 -8.35 18.01
C ALA A 51 42.32 -8.22 18.74
N ALA A 52 41.98 -7.01 19.21
CA ALA A 52 40.70 -6.73 19.86
C ALA A 52 39.51 -6.95 18.92
N ASP A 53 39.62 -6.54 17.65
CA ASP A 53 38.58 -6.76 16.64
C ASP A 53 38.35 -8.25 16.37
N ARG A 54 39.43 -9.04 16.26
CA ARG A 54 39.34 -10.49 16.04
C ARG A 54 38.78 -11.25 17.23
N ILE A 55 39.17 -10.87 18.45
CA ILE A 55 38.88 -11.65 19.66
C ILE A 55 37.54 -11.24 20.30
N LEU A 56 37.16 -9.96 20.28
CA LEU A 56 35.91 -9.49 20.89
C LEU A 56 34.84 -9.12 19.86
N LEU A 57 35.15 -8.26 18.89
CA LEU A 57 34.13 -7.66 18.02
C LEU A 57 33.55 -8.65 17.01
N ARG A 58 34.36 -9.56 16.47
CA ARG A 58 33.87 -10.60 15.55
C ARG A 58 32.92 -11.61 16.19
N PRO A 59 33.20 -12.21 17.37
CA PRO A 59 32.26 -13.13 17.99
C PRO A 59 31.01 -12.40 18.49
N LEU A 60 31.13 -11.20 19.09
CA LEU A 60 29.96 -10.41 19.51
C LEU A 60 29.11 -9.95 18.33
N GLY A 61 29.73 -9.48 17.24
CA GLY A 61 29.01 -9.08 16.03
C GLY A 61 28.30 -10.26 15.38
N ARG A 62 28.89 -11.46 15.40
CA ARG A 62 28.24 -12.67 14.86
C ARG A 62 27.12 -13.17 15.77
N ALA A 63 27.30 -13.12 17.08
CA ALA A 63 26.26 -13.46 18.04
C ALA A 63 25.08 -12.46 17.97
N LEU A 64 25.36 -11.16 17.86
CA LEU A 64 24.33 -10.14 17.76
C LEU A 64 23.58 -10.20 16.43
N LEU A 65 24.27 -10.47 15.32
CA LEU A 65 23.63 -10.71 14.03
C LEU A 65 22.80 -11.99 14.04
N TRP A 66 23.30 -13.07 14.67
CA TRP A 66 22.52 -14.30 14.84
C TRP A 66 21.28 -14.05 15.69
N LEU A 67 21.40 -13.26 16.76
CA LEU A 67 20.27 -12.88 17.60
C LEU A 67 19.26 -12.04 16.82
N LEU A 68 19.72 -11.03 16.07
CA LEU A 68 18.85 -10.19 15.25
C LEU A 68 18.16 -10.99 14.14
N ASP A 69 18.90 -11.87 13.49
CA ASP A 69 18.38 -12.70 12.39
C ASP A 69 17.37 -13.71 12.91
N THR A 70 17.68 -14.39 14.01
CA THR A 70 16.80 -15.40 14.61
C THR A 70 15.58 -14.78 15.29
N LEU A 71 15.75 -13.67 16.00
CA LEU A 71 14.69 -13.07 16.83
C LEU A 71 13.82 -12.07 16.09
N VAL A 72 14.33 -11.44 15.03
CA VAL A 72 13.58 -10.38 14.31
C VAL A 72 13.33 -10.78 12.86
N LEU A 73 14.36 -11.15 12.10
CA LEU A 73 14.20 -11.42 10.67
C LEU A 73 13.47 -12.74 10.40
N THR A 74 13.72 -13.78 11.19
CA THR A 74 13.05 -15.07 11.06
C THR A 74 11.54 -14.99 11.34
N PRO A 75 11.07 -14.39 12.46
CA PRO A 75 9.64 -14.21 12.65
C PRO A 75 9.02 -13.21 11.67
N LEU A 76 9.76 -12.18 11.24
CA LEU A 76 9.25 -11.22 10.26
C LEU A 76 9.09 -11.85 8.87
N THR A 77 10.02 -12.69 8.44
CA THR A 77 9.91 -13.44 7.18
C THR A 77 8.83 -14.52 7.26
N TRP A 78 8.68 -15.17 8.42
CA TRP A 78 7.58 -16.09 8.66
C TRP A 78 6.22 -15.37 8.61
N LEU A 79 6.09 -14.21 9.26
CA LEU A 79 4.89 -13.36 9.19
C LEU A 79 4.62 -12.88 7.75
N PHE A 80 5.66 -12.48 7.02
CA PHE A 80 5.52 -12.04 5.64
C PHE A 80 5.02 -13.17 4.73
N THR A 81 5.60 -14.36 4.86
CA THR A 81 5.27 -15.52 4.03
C THR A 81 3.91 -16.14 4.38
N TRP A 82 3.56 -16.21 5.67
CA TRP A 82 2.32 -16.83 6.12
C TRP A 82 1.13 -15.89 6.19
N VAL A 83 1.35 -14.57 6.31
CA VAL A 83 0.27 -13.59 6.44
C VAL A 83 0.20 -12.66 5.24
N LEU A 84 1.29 -11.93 4.92
CA LEU A 84 1.24 -10.93 3.85
C LEU A 84 1.12 -11.53 2.45
N ALA A 85 1.82 -12.62 2.17
CA ALA A 85 1.75 -13.28 0.87
C ALA A 85 0.33 -13.81 0.55
N PRO A 86 -0.35 -14.55 1.45
CA PRO A 86 -1.73 -14.95 1.20
C PRO A 86 -2.70 -13.76 1.20
N LEU A 87 -2.49 -12.72 2.03
CA LEU A 87 -3.31 -11.51 1.97
C LEU A 87 -3.20 -10.80 0.62
N GLY A 88 -1.98 -10.67 0.08
CA GLY A 88 -1.75 -10.08 -1.24
C GLY A 88 -2.39 -10.89 -2.36
N LYS A 89 -2.37 -12.23 -2.24
CA LYS A 89 -3.03 -13.12 -3.20
C LYS A 89 -4.56 -13.00 -3.11
N ALA A 90 -5.11 -12.91 -1.91
CA ALA A 90 -6.54 -12.69 -1.69
C ALA A 90 -6.98 -11.30 -2.19
N ALA A 91 -6.20 -10.24 -1.92
CA ALA A 91 -6.47 -8.89 -2.37
C ALA A 91 -6.41 -8.76 -3.90
N SER A 92 -5.44 -9.40 -4.54
CA SER A 92 -5.36 -9.44 -6.02
C SER A 92 -6.52 -10.24 -6.63
N TRP A 93 -6.93 -11.35 -6.01
CA TRP A 93 -8.13 -12.07 -6.42
C TRP A 93 -9.39 -11.22 -6.30
N LEU A 94 -9.56 -10.51 -5.18
CA LEU A 94 -10.66 -9.57 -4.96
C LEU A 94 -10.65 -8.45 -6.01
N ALA A 95 -9.49 -7.89 -6.32
CA ALA A 95 -9.37 -6.87 -7.37
C ALA A 95 -9.80 -7.41 -8.74
N VAL A 96 -9.36 -8.63 -9.11
CA VAL A 96 -9.79 -9.26 -10.37
C VAL A 96 -11.29 -9.56 -10.36
N ALA A 97 -11.81 -10.08 -9.25
CA ALA A 97 -13.22 -10.42 -9.10
C ALA A 97 -14.14 -9.19 -9.08
N LEU A 98 -13.69 -8.05 -8.54
CA LEU A 98 -14.49 -6.81 -8.46
C LEU A 98 -14.35 -5.92 -9.69
N LEU A 99 -13.19 -5.92 -10.35
CA LEU A 99 -12.94 -5.01 -11.48
C LEU A 99 -13.14 -5.70 -12.82
N VAL A 100 -12.58 -6.90 -12.99
CA VAL A 100 -12.49 -7.55 -14.30
C VAL A 100 -13.77 -8.33 -14.61
N TRP A 101 -14.28 -9.10 -13.65
CA TRP A 101 -15.48 -9.90 -13.85
C TRP A 101 -16.75 -9.06 -14.13
N PRO A 102 -17.02 -7.96 -13.41
CA PRO A 102 -18.18 -7.11 -13.70
C PRO A 102 -18.04 -6.42 -15.05
N TRP A 103 -16.83 -6.03 -15.44
CA TRP A 103 -16.59 -5.45 -16.75
C TRP A 103 -16.83 -6.44 -17.89
N ILE A 104 -16.37 -7.69 -17.75
CA ILE A 104 -16.66 -8.76 -18.72
C ILE A 104 -18.16 -9.04 -18.78
N GLY A 105 -18.84 -9.06 -17.63
CA GLY A 105 -20.29 -9.20 -17.55
C GLY A 105 -21.00 -8.06 -18.28
N LEU A 106 -20.63 -6.80 -18.00
CA LEU A 106 -21.19 -5.62 -18.63
C LEU A 106 -20.98 -5.65 -20.15
N TRP A 107 -19.78 -6.04 -20.60
CA TRP A 107 -19.48 -6.13 -22.03
C TRP A 107 -20.33 -7.20 -22.72
N ARG A 108 -20.44 -8.38 -22.11
CA ARG A 108 -21.15 -9.51 -22.71
C ARG A 108 -22.68 -9.38 -22.64
N TYR A 109 -23.21 -8.79 -21.57
CA TYR A 109 -24.66 -8.70 -21.34
C TYR A 109 -25.28 -7.34 -21.68
N VAL A 110 -24.51 -6.26 -21.73
CA VAL A 110 -25.04 -4.92 -22.04
C VAL A 110 -24.51 -4.42 -23.37
N VAL A 111 -23.19 -4.38 -23.55
CA VAL A 111 -22.59 -3.77 -24.76
C VAL A 111 -22.91 -4.58 -26.02
N VAL A 112 -22.71 -5.89 -25.99
CA VAL A 112 -22.97 -6.76 -27.16
C VAL A 112 -24.46 -6.75 -27.55
N PRO A 113 -25.43 -6.91 -26.63
CA PRO A 113 -26.85 -6.85 -26.99
C PRO A 113 -27.30 -5.46 -27.47
N VAL A 114 -26.83 -4.38 -26.83
CA VAL A 114 -27.17 -3.02 -27.27
C VAL A 114 -26.61 -2.72 -28.66
N ALA A 115 -25.37 -3.12 -28.95
CA ALA A 115 -24.81 -2.95 -30.29
C ALA A 115 -25.59 -3.77 -31.34
N ARG A 116 -25.91 -5.03 -31.02
CA ARG A 116 -26.56 -5.94 -31.96
C ARG A 116 -28.03 -5.62 -32.19
N TYR A 117 -28.79 -5.39 -31.13
CA TYR A 117 -30.24 -5.16 -31.21
C TYR A 117 -30.60 -3.68 -31.26
N GLY A 118 -29.82 -2.81 -30.61
CA GLY A 118 -30.08 -1.38 -30.59
C GLY A 118 -29.55 -0.61 -31.80
N VAL A 119 -28.49 -1.11 -32.45
CA VAL A 119 -27.86 -0.40 -33.59
C VAL A 119 -27.93 -1.21 -34.87
N ALA A 120 -27.43 -2.46 -34.86
CA ALA A 120 -27.32 -3.24 -36.08
C ALA A 120 -28.69 -3.68 -36.62
N ALA A 121 -29.59 -4.18 -35.76
CA ALA A 121 -30.93 -4.57 -36.17
C ALA A 121 -31.75 -3.41 -36.78
N PRO A 122 -31.85 -2.21 -36.17
CA PRO A 122 -32.55 -1.10 -36.79
C PRO A 122 -31.84 -0.58 -38.04
N ALA A 123 -30.50 -0.58 -38.10
CA ALA A 123 -29.78 -0.21 -39.32
C ALA A 123 -30.09 -1.16 -40.49
N VAL A 124 -30.13 -2.48 -40.22
CA VAL A 124 -30.49 -3.49 -41.23
C VAL A 124 -31.96 -3.36 -41.64
N TRP A 125 -32.85 -3.10 -40.68
CA TRP A 125 -34.26 -2.84 -40.98
C TRP A 125 -34.46 -1.58 -41.82
N LEU A 126 -33.72 -0.50 -41.53
CA LEU A 126 -33.75 0.75 -42.30
C LEU A 126 -33.23 0.53 -43.73
N TYR A 127 -32.15 -0.22 -43.86
CA TYR A 127 -31.62 -0.62 -45.17
C TYR A 127 -32.65 -1.44 -45.96
N GLY A 128 -33.24 -2.47 -45.34
CA GLY A 128 -34.24 -3.32 -45.98
C GLY A 128 -35.53 -2.58 -46.33
N SER A 129 -35.98 -1.67 -45.47
CA SER A 129 -37.27 -0.98 -45.62
C SER A 129 -37.19 0.30 -46.45
N VAL A 130 -36.01 0.89 -46.63
CA VAL A 130 -35.86 2.16 -47.37
C VAL A 130 -35.08 1.96 -48.67
N LEU A 131 -33.93 1.27 -48.66
CA LEU A 131 -33.14 1.10 -49.88
C LEU A 131 -33.74 0.08 -50.86
N THR A 132 -34.32 -1.00 -50.34
CA THR A 132 -34.93 -2.04 -51.19
C THR A 132 -36.14 -1.54 -51.99
N PRO A 133 -37.10 -0.77 -51.42
CA PRO A 133 -38.19 -0.20 -52.20
C PRO A 133 -37.72 0.92 -53.13
N LEU A 134 -36.70 1.70 -52.79
CA LEU A 134 -36.10 2.68 -53.72
C LEU A 134 -35.49 1.99 -54.95
N GLY A 135 -34.80 0.86 -54.77
CA GLY A 135 -34.28 0.04 -55.86
C GLY A 135 -35.38 -0.56 -56.74
N HIS A 136 -36.49 -1.01 -56.14
CA HIS A 136 -37.65 -1.51 -56.88
C HIS A 136 -38.42 -0.39 -57.60
N GLY A 137 -38.55 0.79 -56.99
CA GLY A 137 -39.18 1.96 -57.60
C GLY A 137 -38.42 2.46 -58.83
N LEU A 138 -37.09 2.50 -58.76
CA LEU A 138 -36.25 2.91 -59.89
C LEU A 138 -36.31 1.90 -61.05
N ARG A 139 -36.36 0.61 -60.72
CA ARG A 139 -36.55 -0.46 -61.71
C ARG A 139 -37.95 -0.46 -62.31
N TRP A 140 -38.97 -0.12 -61.52
CA TRP A 140 -40.35 0.00 -61.98
C TRP A 140 -40.51 1.17 -62.95
N ILE A 141 -39.92 2.33 -62.66
CA ILE A 141 -39.92 3.48 -63.59
C ILE A 141 -39.24 3.14 -64.92
N GLY A 142 -38.09 2.45 -64.88
CA GLY A 142 -37.39 2.02 -66.10
C GLY A 142 -38.15 0.98 -66.93
N THR A 143 -38.89 0.07 -66.28
CA THR A 143 -39.64 -0.99 -66.95
C THR A 143 -41.07 -0.59 -67.36
N ALA A 144 -41.67 0.38 -66.68
CA ALA A 144 -43.01 0.89 -67.00
C ALA A 144 -43.01 1.79 -68.24
N LEU A 145 -41.95 2.58 -68.48
CA LEU A 145 -41.87 3.46 -69.66
C LEU A 145 -41.33 2.77 -70.92
N LEU A 146 -40.28 1.95 -70.83
CA LEU A 146 -39.59 1.42 -72.03
C LEU A 146 -40.15 0.10 -72.57
N ALA A 147 -40.83 -0.68 -71.72
CA ALA A 147 -41.24 -2.03 -72.09
C ALA A 147 -42.60 -2.17 -72.81
N PRO A 148 -43.59 -1.25 -72.72
CA PRO A 148 -44.84 -1.40 -73.49
C PRO A 148 -44.60 -1.37 -75.01
N ALA A 149 -43.67 -0.53 -75.48
CA ALA A 149 -43.35 -0.40 -76.89
C ALA A 149 -42.62 -1.63 -77.48
N ALA A 150 -41.81 -2.34 -76.68
CA ALA A 150 -41.09 -3.53 -77.12
C ALA A 150 -41.91 -4.84 -77.02
N ARG A 151 -42.85 -4.93 -76.06
CA ARG A 151 -43.64 -6.16 -75.83
C ARG A 151 -44.71 -6.42 -76.90
N GLY A 152 -45.21 -5.39 -77.58
CA GLY A 152 -46.26 -5.54 -78.61
C GLY A 152 -45.81 -6.34 -79.84
N LEU A 153 -44.55 -6.17 -80.28
CA LEU A 153 -43.98 -6.91 -81.42
C LEU A 153 -43.26 -8.20 -80.98
N GLY A 154 -42.64 -8.20 -79.79
CA GLY A 154 -41.95 -9.36 -79.26
C GLY A 154 -42.89 -10.52 -78.88
N ALA A 155 -44.06 -10.22 -78.32
CA ALA A 155 -44.97 -11.24 -77.78
C ALA A 155 -45.59 -12.14 -78.88
N GLY A 156 -45.93 -11.60 -80.05
CA GLY A 156 -46.45 -12.39 -81.16
C GLY A 156 -45.40 -13.34 -81.76
N LEU A 157 -44.18 -12.84 -81.94
CA LEU A 157 -43.08 -13.63 -82.50
C LEU A 157 -42.55 -14.68 -81.51
N THR A 158 -42.46 -14.33 -80.22
CA THR A 158 -42.13 -15.31 -79.17
C THR A 158 -43.24 -16.31 -78.97
N TRP A 159 -44.52 -15.95 -79.06
CA TRP A 159 -45.60 -16.94 -78.99
C TRP A 159 -45.56 -17.93 -80.15
N LEU A 160 -45.37 -17.45 -81.38
CA LEU A 160 -45.25 -18.32 -82.56
C LEU A 160 -44.01 -19.23 -82.46
N PHE A 161 -42.85 -18.68 -82.08
CA PHE A 161 -41.63 -19.45 -81.87
C PHE A 161 -41.77 -20.45 -80.70
N THR A 162 -42.44 -20.04 -79.62
CA THR A 162 -42.67 -20.92 -78.47
C THR A 162 -43.57 -22.08 -78.85
N VAL A 163 -44.69 -21.84 -79.51
CA VAL A 163 -45.63 -22.91 -79.88
C VAL A 163 -45.08 -23.79 -81.00
N LEU A 164 -44.41 -23.22 -82.00
CA LEU A 164 -43.94 -23.97 -83.17
C LEU A 164 -42.61 -24.69 -82.94
N VAL A 165 -41.75 -24.17 -82.07
CA VAL A 165 -40.40 -24.72 -81.85
C VAL A 165 -40.23 -25.20 -80.42
N ILE A 166 -40.52 -24.36 -79.42
CA ILE A 166 -40.24 -24.70 -78.02
C ILE A 166 -41.17 -25.79 -77.50
N VAL A 167 -42.47 -25.75 -77.76
CA VAL A 167 -43.43 -26.77 -77.31
C VAL A 167 -43.11 -28.14 -77.92
N PRO A 168 -42.94 -28.30 -79.25
CA PRO A 168 -42.58 -29.60 -79.80
C PRO A 168 -41.21 -30.07 -79.33
N LEU A 169 -40.22 -29.18 -79.25
CA LEU A 169 -38.89 -29.51 -78.74
C LEU A 169 -38.91 -29.86 -77.25
N GLU A 170 -39.73 -29.20 -76.43
CA GLU A 170 -39.91 -29.48 -75.00
C GLU A 170 -40.63 -30.82 -74.81
N THR A 171 -41.64 -31.12 -75.64
CA THR A 171 -42.28 -32.45 -75.61
C THR A 171 -41.32 -33.54 -76.04
N LEU A 172 -40.52 -33.33 -77.10
CA LEU A 172 -39.50 -34.27 -77.54
C LEU A 172 -38.42 -34.45 -76.45
N TRP A 173 -38.01 -33.34 -75.82
CA TRP A 173 -37.07 -33.35 -74.71
C TRP A 173 -37.63 -34.11 -73.51
N ARG A 174 -38.85 -33.80 -73.06
CA ARG A 174 -39.47 -34.44 -71.88
C ARG A 174 -39.84 -35.90 -72.09
N TYR A 175 -40.32 -36.28 -73.27
CA TYR A 175 -40.81 -37.65 -73.52
C TYR A 175 -39.80 -38.59 -74.15
N VAL A 176 -38.79 -38.06 -74.86
CA VAL A 176 -37.78 -38.91 -75.51
C VAL A 176 -36.43 -38.72 -74.83
N ILE A 177 -35.92 -37.49 -74.76
CA ILE A 177 -34.53 -37.26 -74.32
C ILE A 177 -34.37 -37.42 -72.80
N VAL A 178 -35.29 -36.89 -72.00
CA VAL A 178 -35.25 -36.99 -70.53
C VAL A 178 -35.33 -38.45 -70.07
N PRO A 179 -36.26 -39.30 -70.53
CA PRO A 179 -36.27 -40.69 -70.10
C PRO A 179 -35.08 -41.48 -70.64
N VAL A 180 -34.64 -41.25 -71.88
CA VAL A 180 -33.45 -41.94 -72.43
C VAL A 180 -32.18 -41.51 -71.69
N ALA A 181 -31.99 -40.23 -71.43
CA ALA A 181 -30.84 -39.74 -70.66
C ALA A 181 -30.93 -40.19 -69.19
N ARG A 182 -32.11 -40.08 -68.57
CA ARG A 182 -32.29 -40.40 -67.14
C ARG A 182 -32.18 -41.90 -66.88
N TYR A 183 -32.88 -42.74 -67.63
CA TYR A 183 -32.86 -44.19 -67.42
C TYR A 183 -31.69 -44.88 -68.14
N GLY A 184 -31.26 -44.36 -69.28
CA GLY A 184 -30.17 -44.96 -70.07
C GLY A 184 -28.77 -44.51 -69.69
N LEU A 185 -28.60 -43.29 -69.15
CA LEU A 185 -27.28 -42.76 -68.80
C LEU A 185 -27.15 -42.46 -67.31
N VAL A 186 -28.10 -41.70 -66.75
CA VAL A 186 -28.00 -41.23 -65.36
C VAL A 186 -28.19 -42.37 -64.37
N VAL A 187 -29.18 -43.25 -64.55
CA VAL A 187 -29.39 -44.39 -63.63
C VAL A 187 -28.18 -45.34 -63.62
N PRO A 188 -27.58 -45.74 -64.77
CA PRO A 188 -26.36 -46.53 -64.77
C PRO A 188 -25.15 -45.80 -64.15
N VAL A 189 -25.00 -44.50 -64.42
CA VAL A 189 -23.90 -43.70 -63.87
C VAL A 189 -24.05 -43.47 -62.36
N VAL A 190 -25.27 -43.23 -61.88
CA VAL A 190 -25.58 -43.08 -60.45
C VAL A 190 -25.40 -44.41 -59.74
N TRP A 191 -25.86 -45.52 -60.33
CA TRP A 191 -25.60 -46.85 -59.80
C TRP A 191 -24.10 -47.16 -59.73
N LEU A 192 -23.33 -46.80 -60.76
CA LEU A 192 -21.86 -46.96 -60.75
C LEU A 192 -21.21 -46.06 -59.68
N TYR A 193 -21.71 -44.84 -59.48
CA TYR A 193 -21.24 -43.93 -58.44
C TYR A 193 -21.52 -44.47 -57.03
N GLU A 194 -22.74 -44.96 -56.79
CA GLU A 194 -23.15 -45.50 -55.50
C GLU A 194 -22.53 -46.87 -55.20
N ALA A 195 -22.56 -47.79 -56.16
CA ALA A 195 -22.10 -49.16 -55.96
C ALA A 195 -20.57 -49.31 -55.99
N VAL A 196 -19.86 -48.44 -56.72
CA VAL A 196 -18.40 -48.56 -56.91
C VAL A 196 -17.66 -47.37 -56.32
N LEU A 197 -18.06 -46.14 -56.64
CA LEU A 197 -17.30 -44.96 -56.24
C LEU A 197 -17.48 -44.63 -54.75
N THR A 198 -18.64 -44.90 -54.18
CA THR A 198 -18.93 -44.64 -52.76
C THR A 198 -18.18 -45.60 -51.82
N PRO A 199 -18.13 -46.93 -52.05
CA PRO A 199 -17.30 -47.83 -51.25
C PRO A 199 -15.81 -47.59 -51.46
N ILE A 200 -15.36 -47.22 -52.66
CA ILE A 200 -13.96 -46.83 -52.90
C ILE A 200 -13.64 -45.51 -52.19
N GLY A 201 -14.55 -44.53 -52.20
CA GLY A 201 -14.42 -43.27 -51.47
C GLY A 201 -14.32 -43.46 -49.96
N HIS A 202 -15.16 -44.34 -49.39
CA HIS A 202 -15.08 -44.69 -47.97
C HIS A 202 -13.82 -45.49 -47.64
N GLY A 203 -13.41 -46.42 -48.52
CA GLY A 203 -12.19 -47.20 -48.35
C GLY A 203 -10.94 -46.32 -48.37
N THR A 204 -10.84 -45.40 -49.34
CA THR A 204 -9.72 -44.45 -49.46
C THR A 204 -9.71 -43.46 -48.30
N ALA A 205 -10.85 -42.92 -47.88
CA ALA A 205 -10.95 -42.05 -46.72
C ALA A 205 -10.56 -42.77 -45.42
N TRP A 206 -10.92 -44.05 -45.27
CA TRP A 206 -10.53 -44.85 -44.12
C TRP A 206 -9.03 -45.12 -44.09
N VAL A 207 -8.42 -45.47 -45.24
CA VAL A 207 -6.97 -45.68 -45.35
C VAL A 207 -6.21 -44.38 -45.10
N LEU A 208 -6.62 -43.25 -45.68
CA LEU A 208 -6.03 -41.94 -45.39
C LEU A 208 -6.17 -41.56 -43.92
N GLY A 209 -7.33 -41.81 -43.32
CA GLY A 209 -7.58 -41.53 -41.91
C GLY A 209 -6.67 -42.34 -40.99
N LYS A 210 -6.48 -43.64 -41.28
CA LYS A 210 -5.56 -44.50 -40.54
C LYS A 210 -4.10 -44.10 -40.73
N LEU A 211 -3.72 -43.75 -41.96
CA LEU A 211 -2.38 -43.25 -42.25
C LEU A 211 -2.11 -41.96 -41.48
N TRP A 212 -3.04 -41.00 -41.54
CA TRP A 212 -2.94 -39.72 -40.82
C TRP A 212 -2.85 -39.89 -39.32
N GLN A 213 -3.65 -40.80 -38.72
CA GLN A 213 -3.56 -41.12 -37.30
C GLN A 213 -2.18 -41.68 -36.93
N GLY A 214 -1.62 -42.55 -37.78
CA GLY A 214 -0.26 -43.07 -37.62
C GLY A 214 0.79 -41.97 -37.69
N THR A 215 0.71 -41.09 -38.70
CA THR A 215 1.65 -39.98 -38.87
C THR A 215 1.56 -38.99 -37.71
N ALA A 216 0.35 -38.61 -37.30
CA ALA A 216 0.12 -37.71 -36.16
C ALA A 216 0.64 -38.30 -34.84
N TRP A 217 0.51 -39.61 -34.65
CA TRP A 217 1.04 -40.29 -33.48
C TRP A 217 2.57 -40.30 -33.44
N VAL A 218 3.21 -40.59 -34.58
CA VAL A 218 4.69 -40.55 -34.70
C VAL A 218 5.20 -39.13 -34.50
N LEU A 219 4.59 -38.15 -35.15
CA LEU A 219 4.96 -36.74 -35.01
C LEU A 219 4.77 -36.24 -33.58
N GLY A 220 3.67 -36.63 -32.92
CA GLY A 220 3.41 -36.33 -31.51
C GLY A 220 4.38 -37.03 -30.55
N ARG A 221 4.95 -38.17 -30.92
CA ARG A 221 5.98 -38.86 -30.13
C ARG A 221 7.35 -38.18 -30.28
N ILE A 222 7.69 -37.77 -31.51
CA ILE A 222 8.88 -36.97 -31.79
C ILE A 222 8.81 -35.62 -31.06
N TRP A 223 7.67 -34.93 -31.14
CA TRP A 223 7.48 -33.64 -30.47
C TRP A 223 7.63 -33.73 -28.95
N ARG A 224 7.10 -34.80 -28.34
CA ARG A 224 7.29 -35.05 -26.89
C ARG A 224 8.75 -35.35 -26.55
N GLY A 225 9.47 -36.07 -27.41
CA GLY A 225 10.91 -36.30 -27.27
C GLY A 225 11.71 -35.01 -27.31
N ILE A 226 11.47 -34.16 -28.32
CA ILE A 226 12.13 -32.85 -28.48
C ILE A 226 11.79 -31.91 -27.32
N ALA A 227 10.53 -31.88 -26.88
CA ALA A 227 10.13 -31.04 -25.76
C ALA A 227 10.73 -31.51 -24.42
N ALA A 228 10.96 -32.82 -24.26
CA ALA A 228 11.61 -33.36 -23.08
C ALA A 228 13.11 -33.05 -23.07
N THR A 229 13.80 -33.18 -24.20
CA THR A 229 15.21 -32.82 -24.32
C THR A 229 15.43 -31.32 -24.17
N ALA A 230 14.58 -30.47 -24.75
CA ALA A 230 14.63 -29.03 -24.57
C ALA A 230 14.40 -28.61 -23.11
N ARG A 231 13.48 -29.27 -22.39
CA ARG A 231 13.28 -29.03 -20.95
C ARG A 231 14.47 -29.51 -20.11
N GLY A 232 15.07 -30.64 -20.46
CA GLY A 232 16.28 -31.14 -19.80
C GLY A 232 17.46 -30.18 -19.99
N LEU A 233 17.67 -29.71 -21.23
CA LEU A 233 18.70 -28.71 -21.56
C LEU A 233 18.42 -27.37 -20.88
N GLY A 234 17.18 -26.89 -20.90
CA GLY A 234 16.79 -25.66 -20.22
C GLY A 234 17.02 -25.73 -18.71
N GLY A 235 16.67 -26.85 -18.08
CA GLY A 235 16.94 -27.10 -16.66
C GLY A 235 18.43 -27.19 -16.35
N ALA A 236 19.21 -27.88 -17.18
CA ALA A 236 20.66 -27.97 -17.03
C ALA A 236 21.36 -26.61 -17.23
N LEU A 237 20.93 -25.83 -18.23
CA LEU A 237 21.46 -24.50 -18.50
C LEU A 237 21.09 -23.53 -17.37
N ALA A 238 19.85 -23.58 -16.87
CA ALA A 238 19.42 -22.79 -15.72
C ALA A 238 20.20 -23.16 -14.46
N TRP A 239 20.42 -24.45 -14.21
CA TRP A 239 21.25 -24.91 -13.10
C TRP A 239 22.70 -24.43 -13.24
N LEU A 240 23.27 -24.51 -14.44
CA LEU A 240 24.64 -24.07 -14.71
C LEU A 240 24.78 -22.56 -14.56
N VAL A 241 23.84 -21.77 -15.06
CA VAL A 241 23.79 -20.30 -14.86
C VAL A 241 23.60 -19.96 -13.37
N MET A 242 22.68 -20.62 -12.68
CA MET A 242 22.43 -20.37 -11.27
C MET A 242 23.66 -20.70 -10.42
N THR A 243 24.37 -21.78 -10.75
CA THR A 243 25.52 -22.24 -9.96
C THR A 243 26.80 -21.50 -10.33
N LEU A 244 27.00 -21.16 -11.60
CA LEU A 244 28.24 -20.54 -12.11
C LEU A 244 28.21 -19.01 -12.10
N LEU A 245 27.04 -18.39 -12.22
CA LEU A 245 26.89 -16.93 -12.18
C LEU A 245 26.24 -16.47 -10.89
N VAL A 246 25.07 -17.00 -10.53
CA VAL A 246 24.29 -16.44 -9.43
C VAL A 246 24.89 -16.78 -8.08
N ALA A 247 25.32 -18.02 -7.84
CA ALA A 247 25.96 -18.39 -6.58
C ALA A 247 27.25 -17.59 -6.29
N PRO A 248 28.21 -17.45 -7.23
CA PRO A 248 29.38 -16.62 -7.00
C PRO A 248 29.05 -15.12 -6.99
N ALA A 249 28.09 -14.63 -7.79
CA ALA A 249 27.66 -13.23 -7.72
C ALA A 249 27.03 -12.90 -6.37
N VAL A 250 26.17 -13.76 -5.84
CA VAL A 250 25.55 -13.62 -4.51
C VAL A 250 26.62 -13.74 -3.42
N TRP A 251 27.57 -14.66 -3.56
CA TRP A 251 28.70 -14.77 -2.63
C TRP A 251 29.53 -13.49 -2.63
N THR A 252 29.85 -12.95 -3.80
CA THR A 252 30.65 -11.72 -3.97
C THR A 252 29.91 -10.50 -3.47
N TYR A 253 28.61 -10.37 -3.78
CA TYR A 253 27.73 -9.35 -3.23
C TYR A 253 27.69 -9.42 -1.69
N ARG A 254 27.54 -10.62 -1.13
CA ARG A 254 27.55 -10.82 0.33
C ARG A 254 28.92 -10.53 0.94
N ARG A 255 30.00 -10.83 0.24
CA ARG A 255 31.37 -10.63 0.76
C ARG A 255 31.85 -9.19 0.65
N ILE A 256 31.37 -8.42 -0.32
CA ILE A 256 31.86 -7.07 -0.65
C ILE A 256 30.82 -5.99 -0.35
N LEU A 257 29.57 -6.13 -0.80
CA LEU A 257 28.57 -5.07 -0.58
C LEU A 257 28.05 -5.03 0.85
N THR A 258 27.91 -6.18 1.52
CA THR A 258 27.47 -6.17 2.93
C THR A 258 28.44 -5.48 3.88
N PRO A 259 29.78 -5.68 3.81
CA PRO A 259 30.70 -4.89 4.62
C PRO A 259 30.71 -3.42 4.19
N VAL A 260 30.74 -3.12 2.89
CA VAL A 260 30.75 -1.72 2.41
C VAL A 260 29.50 -0.96 2.85
N GLY A 261 28.31 -1.57 2.75
CA GLY A 261 27.06 -0.98 3.23
C GLY A 261 27.04 -0.79 4.74
N ARG A 262 27.70 -1.67 5.50
CA ARG A 262 27.83 -1.56 6.95
C ARG A 262 28.77 -0.42 7.36
N GLU A 263 29.90 -0.25 6.67
CA GLU A 263 30.81 0.87 6.90
C GLU A 263 30.14 2.21 6.58
N ILE A 264 29.36 2.29 5.49
CA ILE A 264 28.61 3.50 5.12
C ILE A 264 27.52 3.80 6.17
N ALA A 265 26.79 2.79 6.63
CA ALA A 265 25.76 2.96 7.65
C ALA A 265 26.36 3.41 8.99
N ALA A 266 27.49 2.83 9.40
CA ALA A 266 28.20 3.23 10.61
C ALA A 266 28.71 4.67 10.53
N ALA A 267 29.25 5.08 9.37
CA ALA A 267 29.66 6.47 9.13
C ALA A 267 28.47 7.44 9.21
N PHE A 268 27.32 7.06 8.66
CA PHE A 268 26.09 7.85 8.73
C PHE A 268 25.53 7.95 10.15
N GLU A 269 25.58 6.88 10.93
CA GLU A 269 25.08 6.86 12.31
C GLU A 269 25.93 7.75 13.23
N VAL A 270 27.26 7.74 13.05
CA VAL A 270 28.17 8.64 13.76
C VAL A 270 27.91 10.09 13.36
N ALA A 271 27.76 10.37 12.06
CA ALA A 271 27.43 11.70 11.57
C ALA A 271 26.08 12.19 12.12
N TRP A 272 25.08 11.31 12.20
CA TRP A 272 23.75 11.64 12.73
C TRP A 272 23.75 11.88 14.23
N ARG A 273 24.54 11.12 15.01
CA ARG A 273 24.75 11.40 16.44
C ARG A 273 25.41 12.75 16.66
N ILE A 274 26.42 13.09 15.87
CA ILE A 274 27.09 14.40 15.94
C ILE A 274 26.09 15.51 15.58
N ALA A 275 25.32 15.34 14.51
CA ALA A 275 24.26 16.28 14.12
C ALA A 275 23.21 16.45 15.22
N GLY A 276 22.82 15.38 15.92
CA GLY A 276 21.89 15.41 17.04
C GLY A 276 22.43 16.18 18.26
N TYR A 277 23.72 16.03 18.58
CA TYR A 277 24.36 16.82 19.64
C TYR A 277 24.44 18.30 19.29
N VAL A 278 24.82 18.62 18.05
CA VAL A 278 24.87 20.00 17.55
C VAL A 278 23.48 20.62 17.53
N SER A 279 22.46 19.90 17.05
CA SER A 279 21.06 20.36 17.03
C SER A 279 20.51 20.63 18.43
N ARG A 280 20.82 19.78 19.42
CA ARG A 280 20.45 20.03 20.82
C ARG A 280 21.19 21.23 21.42
N ALA A 281 22.47 21.41 21.10
CA ALA A 281 23.23 22.56 21.56
C ALA A 281 22.65 23.87 20.98
N VAL A 282 22.36 23.88 19.68
CA VAL A 282 21.76 25.01 18.98
C VAL A 282 20.34 25.28 19.49
N GLY A 283 19.50 24.26 19.65
CA GLY A 283 18.15 24.42 20.18
C GLY A 283 18.12 24.95 21.61
N ARG A 284 19.07 24.55 22.45
CA ARG A 284 19.19 25.03 23.83
C ARG A 284 19.71 26.47 23.88
N ALA A 285 20.64 26.84 23.00
CA ALA A 285 21.09 28.22 22.83
C ALA A 285 19.97 29.12 22.31
N LEU A 286 19.17 28.65 21.34
CA LEU A 286 18.05 29.40 20.78
C LEU A 286 16.92 29.58 21.80
N ALA A 287 16.60 28.55 22.58
CA ALA A 287 15.62 28.63 23.66
C ALA A 287 16.07 29.59 24.77
N TRP A 288 17.36 29.58 25.11
CA TRP A 288 17.94 30.52 26.06
C TRP A 288 17.86 31.95 25.53
N PHE A 289 18.23 32.19 24.27
CA PHE A 289 18.10 33.50 23.63
C PHE A 289 16.66 33.98 23.56
N ALA A 290 15.72 33.11 23.20
CA ALA A 290 14.29 33.44 23.15
C ALA A 290 13.75 33.79 24.53
N TRP A 291 14.16 33.06 25.57
CA TRP A 291 13.78 33.37 26.95
C TRP A 291 14.37 34.71 27.39
N GLN A 292 15.65 34.97 27.09
CA GLN A 292 16.31 36.21 27.50
C GLN A 292 15.79 37.45 26.75
N LEU A 293 15.50 37.34 25.45
CA LEU A 293 15.05 38.46 24.62
C LEU A 293 13.57 38.77 24.78
N ILE A 294 12.73 37.75 24.90
CA ILE A 294 11.27 37.92 24.79
C ILE A 294 10.61 37.65 26.12
N GLY A 295 10.83 36.47 26.68
CA GLY A 295 10.03 36.08 27.83
C GLY A 295 10.45 36.80 29.12
N ALA A 296 11.75 36.99 29.38
CA ALA A 296 12.23 37.62 30.61
C ALA A 296 11.67 39.05 30.73
N PRO A 297 11.78 39.90 29.69
CA PRO A 297 11.14 41.22 29.72
C PRO A 297 9.61 41.15 29.70
N ALA A 298 8.99 40.19 29.00
CA ALA A 298 7.53 40.05 29.00
C ALA A 298 6.98 39.62 30.37
N SER A 299 7.68 38.75 31.10
CA SER A 299 7.27 38.33 32.45
C SER A 299 7.44 39.47 33.46
N TRP A 300 8.48 40.28 33.28
CA TRP A 300 8.68 41.48 34.08
C TRP A 300 7.60 42.53 33.77
N ALA A 301 7.29 42.79 32.50
CA ALA A 301 6.21 43.67 32.10
C ALA A 301 4.85 43.19 32.62
N TYR A 302 4.57 41.89 32.55
CA TYR A 302 3.35 41.31 33.12
C TYR A 302 3.28 41.49 34.64
N ARG A 303 4.37 41.26 35.36
CA ARG A 303 4.41 41.43 36.83
C ARG A 303 4.37 42.90 37.26
N THR A 304 4.97 43.80 36.50
CA THR A 304 5.04 45.22 36.84
C THR A 304 3.78 45.98 36.41
N VAL A 305 3.10 45.54 35.34
CA VAL A 305 1.96 46.26 34.76
C VAL A 305 0.63 45.55 35.00
N CYS A 306 0.52 44.25 34.74
CA CYS A 306 -0.76 43.54 34.85
C CYS A 306 -1.17 43.24 36.29
N THR A 307 -0.21 43.04 37.20
CA THR A 307 -0.53 42.78 38.63
C THR A 307 -1.13 43.99 39.35
N PRO A 308 -0.59 45.23 39.25
CA PRO A 308 -1.21 46.39 39.88
C PRO A 308 -2.52 46.80 39.18
N VAL A 309 -2.59 46.73 37.85
CA VAL A 309 -3.83 47.01 37.10
C VAL A 309 -4.91 45.98 37.42
N GLY A 310 -4.53 44.72 37.62
CA GLY A 310 -5.44 43.66 38.07
C GLY A 310 -6.01 43.90 39.47
N HIS A 311 -5.21 44.42 40.41
CA HIS A 311 -5.72 44.85 41.71
C HIS A 311 -6.65 46.06 41.59
N PHE A 312 -6.26 47.06 40.79
CA PHE A 312 -7.06 48.27 40.60
C PHE A 312 -8.43 47.99 39.96
N LEU A 313 -8.49 47.12 38.94
CA LEU A 313 -9.74 46.66 38.32
C LEU A 313 -10.60 45.83 39.27
N ARG A 314 -9.96 45.00 40.11
CA ARG A 314 -10.66 44.16 41.08
C ARG A 314 -11.32 45.00 42.18
N ASP A 315 -10.63 46.03 42.65
CA ASP A 315 -11.11 46.88 43.75
C ASP A 315 -12.08 47.97 43.25
N SER A 316 -11.85 48.53 42.06
CA SER A 316 -12.65 49.65 41.55
C SER A 316 -13.94 49.22 40.84
N VAL A 317 -13.94 48.08 40.17
CA VAL A 317 -15.07 47.65 39.32
C VAL A 317 -15.79 46.43 39.90
N TRP A 318 -15.02 45.45 40.35
CA TRP A 318 -15.58 44.17 40.80
C TRP A 318 -16.18 44.23 42.20
N ALA A 319 -15.58 44.99 43.12
CA ALA A 319 -16.11 45.17 44.47
C ALA A 319 -17.48 45.89 44.51
N PRO A 320 -17.72 47.01 43.80
CA PRO A 320 -19.03 47.65 43.76
C PRO A 320 -20.07 46.81 43.01
N ALA A 321 -19.71 46.15 41.90
CA ALA A 321 -20.62 45.26 41.18
C ALA A 321 -21.09 44.07 42.04
N ARG A 322 -20.20 43.49 42.85
CA ARG A 322 -20.58 42.42 43.81
C ARG A 322 -21.52 42.90 44.90
N ARG A 323 -21.40 44.16 45.34
CA ARG A 323 -22.30 44.74 46.36
C ARG A 323 -23.68 45.00 45.77
N ALA A 324 -23.76 45.59 44.58
CA ALA A 324 -25.02 45.78 43.85
C ALA A 324 -25.72 44.44 43.53
N ALA A 325 -24.96 43.42 43.11
CA ALA A 325 -25.51 42.08 42.87
C ALA A 325 -25.99 41.39 44.16
N ALA A 326 -25.29 41.60 45.28
CA ALA A 326 -25.71 41.05 46.57
C ALA A 326 -26.99 41.72 47.10
N GLU A 327 -27.18 43.02 46.86
CA GLU A 327 -28.40 43.75 47.21
C GLU A 327 -29.58 43.33 46.34
N ALA A 328 -29.39 43.22 45.03
CA ALA A 328 -30.39 42.67 44.11
C ALA A 328 -30.75 41.22 44.48
N GLY A 329 -29.77 40.41 44.88
CA GLY A 329 -29.98 39.03 45.34
C GLY A 329 -30.69 38.93 46.70
N ARG A 330 -30.64 39.96 47.54
CA ARG A 330 -31.44 40.02 48.78
C ARG A 330 -32.88 40.44 48.48
N ALA A 331 -33.08 41.45 47.62
CA ALA A 331 -34.40 41.89 47.18
C ALA A 331 -35.16 40.80 46.40
N ALA A 332 -34.47 40.06 45.54
CA ALA A 332 -35.06 38.92 44.84
C ALA A 332 -35.48 37.80 45.80
N ARG A 333 -34.67 37.54 46.85
CA ARG A 333 -35.00 36.51 47.85
C ARG A 333 -36.18 36.90 48.74
N THR A 334 -36.35 38.17 49.07
CA THR A 334 -37.54 38.63 49.82
C THR A 334 -38.80 38.58 48.94
N ALA A 335 -38.70 38.95 47.66
CA ALA A 335 -39.79 38.79 46.70
C ALA A 335 -40.19 37.32 46.49
N LEU A 336 -39.20 36.41 46.42
CA LEU A 336 -39.46 34.97 46.33
C LEU A 336 -40.04 34.39 47.62
N ALA A 337 -39.58 34.84 48.79
CA ALA A 337 -40.12 34.37 50.06
C ALA A 337 -41.58 34.81 50.25
N THR A 338 -41.91 36.05 49.89
CA THR A 338 -43.28 36.56 49.92
C THR A 338 -44.19 35.83 48.93
N ALA A 339 -43.75 35.62 47.68
CA ALA A 339 -44.50 34.83 46.70
C ALA A 339 -44.68 33.36 47.13
N ARG A 340 -43.69 32.78 47.82
CA ARG A 340 -43.78 31.40 48.30
C ARG A 340 -44.72 31.27 49.49
N GLU A 341 -44.79 32.30 50.34
CA GLU A 341 -45.75 32.33 51.43
C GLU A 341 -47.18 32.55 50.92
N THR A 342 -47.40 33.40 49.91
CA THR A 342 -48.73 33.53 49.27
C THR A 342 -49.19 32.24 48.61
N VAL A 343 -48.30 31.50 47.95
CA VAL A 343 -48.62 30.17 47.41
C VAL A 343 -48.93 29.16 48.52
N ARG A 344 -48.18 29.18 49.63
CA ARG A 344 -48.47 28.32 50.79
C ARG A 344 -49.76 28.69 51.50
N GLN A 345 -50.12 29.97 51.53
CA GLN A 345 -51.39 30.47 52.04
C GLN A 345 -52.53 29.99 51.15
N ALA A 346 -52.46 30.27 49.84
CA ALA A 346 -53.45 29.87 48.84
C ALA A 346 -53.62 28.35 48.79
N ARG A 347 -52.52 27.58 48.93
CA ARG A 347 -52.59 26.12 49.03
C ARG A 347 -53.28 25.67 50.30
N ARG A 348 -52.95 26.26 51.47
CA ARG A 348 -53.63 25.94 52.75
C ARG A 348 -55.11 26.31 52.70
N ASP A 349 -55.46 27.43 52.08
CA ASP A 349 -56.83 27.89 51.94
C ASP A 349 -57.63 27.01 50.97
N ALA A 350 -57.04 26.61 49.84
CA ALA A 350 -57.62 25.63 48.91
C ALA A 350 -57.76 24.24 49.56
N TRP A 351 -56.77 23.82 50.36
CA TRP A 351 -56.85 22.55 51.08
C TRP A 351 -57.92 22.58 52.17
N ARG A 352 -58.06 23.71 52.89
CA ARG A 352 -59.15 23.92 53.86
C ARG A 352 -60.53 23.96 53.19
N ALA A 353 -60.63 24.53 51.99
CA ALA A 353 -61.87 24.53 51.20
C ALA A 353 -62.22 23.13 50.66
N LEU A 354 -61.23 22.29 50.36
CA LEU A 354 -61.45 20.94 49.82
C LEU A 354 -61.75 19.88 50.87
N VAL A 355 -61.21 20.00 52.09
CA VAL A 355 -61.36 18.97 53.13
C VAL A 355 -62.29 19.37 54.28
N GLY A 356 -62.77 20.62 54.29
CA GLY A 356 -63.62 21.14 55.34
C GLY A 356 -62.83 21.38 56.63
N SER A 357 -63.24 22.40 57.38
CA SER A 357 -62.66 22.75 58.67
C SER A 357 -63.01 21.68 59.70
N THR A 358 -62.07 20.80 60.02
CA THR A 358 -62.13 20.06 61.28
C THR A 358 -61.76 20.99 62.41
N ASP A 359 -62.78 21.56 63.05
CA ASP A 359 -62.63 22.13 64.38
C ASP A 359 -62.06 21.09 65.35
N GLY A 360 -61.10 21.54 66.16
CA GLY A 360 -60.81 20.92 67.45
C GLY A 360 -59.63 19.96 67.50
N ALA A 361 -58.41 20.49 67.63
CA ALA A 361 -57.39 19.85 68.48
C ALA A 361 -56.22 20.80 68.81
N ARG A 362 -56.38 21.49 69.94
CA ARG A 362 -55.36 21.71 70.97
C ARG A 362 -54.02 22.33 70.52
N SER A 363 -53.93 23.63 70.79
CA SER A 363 -52.71 24.32 71.20
C SER A 363 -51.83 23.42 72.08
N ARG A 364 -50.61 23.16 71.61
CA ARG A 364 -49.50 22.78 72.50
C ARG A 364 -48.24 23.43 71.95
N GLU A 365 -47.91 24.58 72.54
CA GLU A 365 -46.56 25.11 72.55
C GLU A 365 -45.55 24.04 73.00
N PRO A 366 -44.34 24.10 72.45
CA PRO A 366 -43.17 24.24 73.30
C PRO A 366 -42.48 25.57 72.95
N ARG A 367 -42.50 26.60 73.82
CA ARG A 367 -41.44 26.83 74.82
C ARG A 367 -40.17 26.07 74.42
N GLY A 368 -39.27 26.68 73.66
CA GLY A 368 -38.40 27.75 74.15
C GLY A 368 -37.30 27.11 74.99
N ILE A 369 -36.07 27.06 74.47
CA ILE A 369 -34.85 27.39 75.20
C ILE A 369 -33.76 27.76 74.18
N PRO A 370 -32.99 28.83 74.42
CA PRO A 370 -32.09 29.47 73.48
C PRO A 370 -30.63 29.01 73.68
N ALA A 371 -29.78 29.51 72.79
CA ALA A 371 -28.33 29.40 72.75
C ALA A 371 -27.58 29.61 74.08
N ARG A 372 -26.44 28.91 74.25
CA ARG A 372 -25.12 29.42 74.71
C ARG A 372 -24.17 28.25 75.01
N THR A 373 -23.07 28.09 74.26
CA THR A 373 -21.71 28.65 74.41
C THR A 373 -20.73 27.80 75.22
N LEU A 374 -19.53 27.68 74.64
CA LEU A 374 -18.21 27.75 75.26
C LEU A 374 -17.84 26.74 76.35
N GLY A 375 -16.87 25.91 76.00
CA GLY A 375 -15.60 25.90 76.71
C GLY A 375 -15.34 24.74 77.67
N SER A 376 -14.05 24.51 77.89
CA SER A 376 -13.42 23.63 78.89
C SER A 376 -13.45 22.13 78.59
N THR A 377 -12.34 21.53 78.10
CA THR A 377 -11.08 21.15 78.77
C THR A 377 -11.20 19.97 79.75
N THR A 378 -10.49 18.90 79.39
CA THR A 378 -9.69 18.02 80.27
C THR A 378 -10.39 16.95 81.12
N THR A 379 -10.13 15.68 80.76
CA THR A 379 -9.80 14.49 81.59
C THR A 379 -9.49 13.34 80.60
N VAL A 380 -8.25 13.00 80.20
CA VAL A 380 -7.16 12.24 80.88
C VAL A 380 -7.64 10.86 81.40
N PRO A 381 -6.85 9.76 81.37
CA PRO A 381 -6.10 9.10 80.28
C PRO A 381 -6.38 7.56 80.24
N SER A 382 -5.95 6.81 79.24
CA SER A 382 -5.63 5.38 79.47
C SER A 382 -4.55 4.90 78.50
N ALA A 383 -3.63 4.16 79.09
CA ALA A 383 -2.33 3.78 78.56
C ALA A 383 -2.41 2.78 77.40
N ALA A 384 -1.61 3.05 76.38
CA ALA A 384 -0.78 2.10 75.64
C ALA A 384 0.26 2.97 74.90
N GLN A 385 1.36 3.29 75.59
CA GLN A 385 2.69 2.72 75.36
C GLN A 385 3.25 2.92 73.94
N ALA A 386 4.30 3.78 73.92
CA ALA A 386 5.38 3.98 72.95
C ALA A 386 4.99 4.58 71.59
N THR A 387 5.11 5.89 71.32
CA THR A 387 6.26 6.82 71.45
C THR A 387 7.42 6.39 70.53
N GLU A 388 7.46 6.91 69.30
CA GLU A 388 8.20 8.11 68.82
C GLU A 388 9.58 7.72 68.27
N SER A 389 9.90 8.01 67.00
CA SER A 389 10.38 9.31 66.49
C SER A 389 11.69 9.76 67.12
N ALA A 390 12.74 9.93 66.31
CA ALA A 390 13.72 11.00 66.54
C ALA A 390 14.44 11.41 65.22
N PRO A 391 14.23 12.65 64.75
CA PRO A 391 15.14 13.41 63.90
C PRO A 391 16.09 14.29 64.76
N LEU A 392 17.16 14.83 64.14
CA LEU A 392 17.95 16.05 64.49
C LEU A 392 18.47 16.17 65.95
N GLY A 393 19.74 16.37 66.28
CA GLY A 393 20.92 16.90 65.59
C GLY A 393 21.74 17.66 66.65
N GLU A 394 23.07 17.68 66.58
CA GLU A 394 23.86 18.63 67.39
C GLU A 394 25.24 18.90 66.77
N LYS A 395 25.65 20.18 66.87
CA LYS A 395 26.92 20.77 66.46
C LYS A 395 27.96 20.69 67.60
N PHE A 396 29.17 21.20 67.31
CA PHE A 396 30.37 21.48 68.16
C PHE A 396 31.47 20.42 67.99
N VAL A 397 32.55 20.68 67.24
CA VAL A 397 33.74 21.54 67.51
C VAL A 397 34.47 21.14 68.79
N GLU A 398 35.59 20.40 68.66
CA GLU A 398 36.81 20.64 69.44
C GLU A 398 38.05 20.03 68.75
N ARG A 399 39.20 20.68 68.98
CA ARG A 399 40.56 20.40 68.49
C ARG A 399 41.12 19.06 69.01
N VAL A 400 42.03 18.45 68.27
CA VAL A 400 43.51 18.43 68.48
C VAL A 400 44.17 17.89 67.22
#